data_AF-A0A2P2LPS3-F1
#
_entry.id   AF-A0A2P2LPS3-F1
#
_cell.length_a   1.000
_cell.length_b   1.000
_cell.length_c   1.000
_cell.angle_alpha   90.00
_cell.angle_beta   90.00
_cell.angle_gamma   90.00
#
_symmetry.space_group_name_H-M   'P 1'
#
loop_
_entity.id
_entity.type
_entity.pdbx_description
1 polymer ?
#
loop_
_entity_poly.entity_id
_entity_poly.type
_entity_poly.pdbx_seq_one_letter_code
_entity_poly.pdbx_strand_id
1 'polypeptide(L)'
;MARIKKHKHYRPPGKKKEGNAARYMTRSQAVKQLQVSLPLFRRLCILKGIFPREPKKKVKGNNHTYYHVKDIAFLQSEPLLEKFREISAYQKKIKKALAKKNEVLATRLRNRQPTAKLDRLIIERYPKFVDALRDLDDCLTMVSLFAALPAEKRLKIDVERVHKCRRLTHEWQAYIARTHKLRKVFVSVKGIYYQAEVEGQKITWLTPHALQQVLPDDVNFSVMLTFLEFYEVRLWLCLTCL
;
A
#
# COMPACT_ATOMS: atom_id res chain seq x y z
N MET A 1 13.84 55.52 34.09
CA MET A 1 14.18 54.46 33.11
C MET A 1 13.05 54.33 32.09
N ALA A 2 13.25 54.84 30.88
CA ALA A 2 12.22 54.88 29.84
C ALA A 2 11.98 53.48 29.23
N ARG A 3 10.72 53.02 29.21
CA ARG A 3 10.30 51.77 28.55
C ARG A 3 10.42 51.92 27.03
N ILE A 4 11.40 51.24 26.44
CA ILE A 4 11.54 51.10 24.98
C ILE A 4 10.33 50.30 24.46
N LYS A 5 9.39 50.99 23.80
CA LYS A 5 8.29 50.33 23.07
C LYS A 5 8.89 49.63 21.84
N LYS A 6 8.93 48.29 21.86
CA LYS A 6 9.27 47.49 20.67
C LYS A 6 8.26 47.78 19.57
N HIS A 7 8.70 48.41 18.48
CA HIS A 7 7.91 48.53 17.26
C HIS A 7 7.59 47.13 16.73
N LYS A 8 6.30 46.77 16.73
CA LYS A 8 5.83 45.58 16.00
C LYS A 8 5.99 45.86 14.51
N HIS A 9 6.88 45.14 13.85
CA HIS A 9 6.99 45.14 12.39
C HIS A 9 5.65 44.74 11.77
N TYR A 10 5.01 45.68 11.07
CA TYR A 10 3.83 45.40 10.27
C TYR A 10 4.27 44.62 9.03
N ARG A 11 3.92 43.33 8.96
CA ARG A 11 3.99 42.56 7.71
C ARG A 11 2.68 42.77 6.95
N PRO A 12 2.72 43.18 5.67
CA PRO A 12 1.51 43.26 4.86
C PRO A 12 0.82 41.89 4.80
N PRO A 13 -0.49 41.79 4.53
CA PRO A 13 -1.24 40.53 4.46
C PRO A 13 -0.85 39.66 3.24
N GLY A 14 0.42 39.29 3.13
CA GLY A 14 0.92 38.32 2.17
C GLY A 14 0.50 36.93 2.60
N LYS A 15 -0.26 36.25 1.72
CA LYS A 15 -0.68 34.83 1.76
C LYS A 15 -0.04 34.03 2.90
N LYS A 16 -0.84 33.66 3.90
CA LYS A 16 -0.52 32.82 5.08
C LYS A 16 0.46 31.66 4.76
N LYS A 17 1.76 31.93 4.74
CA LYS A 17 2.85 30.96 4.46
C LYS A 17 3.50 30.43 5.75
N GLU A 18 2.88 30.66 6.90
CA GLU A 18 3.41 30.25 8.20
C GLU A 18 2.36 29.41 8.96
N GLY A 19 2.82 28.45 9.76
CA GLY A 19 1.97 27.54 10.53
C GLY A 19 1.40 26.37 9.72
N ASN A 20 0.17 25.95 10.01
CA ASN A 20 -0.46 24.77 9.40
C ASN A 20 -0.56 24.83 7.86
N ALA A 21 -0.64 26.04 7.29
CA ALA A 21 -0.67 26.23 5.83
C ALA A 21 0.65 25.84 5.14
N ALA A 22 1.78 25.88 5.86
CA ALA A 22 3.09 25.46 5.35
C ALA A 22 3.37 23.98 5.63
N ARG A 23 2.73 23.38 6.63
CA ARG A 23 2.96 22.00 7.05
C ARG A 23 2.13 20.97 6.29
N TYR A 24 0.97 21.37 5.79
CA TYR A 24 0.01 20.49 5.15
C TYR A 24 -0.34 20.92 3.73
N MET A 25 -0.55 19.93 2.88
CA MET A 25 -0.93 20.09 1.48
C MET A 25 -2.16 19.25 1.17
N THR A 26 -3.06 19.73 0.31
CA THR A 26 -4.22 18.92 -0.09
C THR A 26 -3.84 17.84 -1.10
N ARG A 27 -4.61 16.76 -1.15
CA ARG A 27 -4.43 15.67 -2.13
C ARG A 27 -4.26 16.17 -3.57
N SER A 28 -5.11 17.11 -4.01
CA SER A 28 -5.04 17.66 -5.37
C SER A 28 -3.74 18.41 -5.64
N GLN A 29 -3.20 19.10 -4.64
CA GLN A 29 -1.91 19.77 -4.76
C GLN A 29 -0.75 18.78 -4.80
N ALA A 30 -0.79 17.73 -3.95
CA ALA A 30 0.24 16.69 -3.94
C ALA A 30 0.32 15.95 -5.28
N VAL A 31 -0.84 15.58 -5.85
CA VAL A 31 -0.94 14.95 -7.17
C VAL A 31 -0.36 15.86 -8.26
N LYS A 32 -0.68 17.16 -8.23
CA LYS A 32 -0.15 18.14 -9.20
C LYS A 32 1.36 18.34 -9.05
N GLN A 33 1.88 18.38 -7.83
CA GLN A 33 3.32 18.55 -7.57
C GLN A 33 4.13 17.34 -8.03
N LEU A 34 3.66 16.12 -7.75
CA LEU A 34 4.36 14.88 -8.14
C LEU A 34 4.21 14.55 -9.63
N GLN A 35 3.30 15.24 -10.35
CA GLN A 35 2.99 15.03 -11.76
C GLN A 35 2.54 13.59 -12.07
N VAL A 36 1.73 13.01 -11.19
CA VAL A 36 1.21 11.64 -11.33
C VAL A 36 -0.31 11.63 -11.43
N SER A 37 -0.87 10.52 -11.90
CA SER A 37 -2.33 10.31 -11.87
C SER A 37 -2.81 9.98 -10.46
N LEU A 38 -4.09 10.23 -10.16
CA LEU A 38 -4.66 9.93 -8.84
C LEU A 38 -4.55 8.44 -8.44
N PRO A 39 -4.80 7.45 -9.32
CA PRO A 39 -4.61 6.04 -8.98
C PRO A 39 -3.14 5.70 -8.65
N LEU A 40 -2.19 6.24 -9.41
CA LEU A 40 -0.76 6.04 -9.17
C LEU A 40 -0.34 6.68 -7.85
N PHE A 41 -0.83 7.89 -7.56
CA PHE A 41 -0.60 8.56 -6.27
C PHE A 41 -1.08 7.71 -5.09
N ARG A 42 -2.31 7.15 -5.17
CA ARG A 42 -2.84 6.26 -4.14
C ARG A 42 -1.95 5.02 -3.96
N ARG A 43 -1.57 4.38 -5.07
CA ARG A 43 -0.69 3.21 -5.06
C ARG A 43 0.65 3.51 -4.36
N LEU A 44 1.26 4.63 -4.73
CA LEU A 44 2.53 5.08 -4.19
C LEU A 44 2.44 5.40 -2.69
N CYS A 45 1.36 6.06 -2.26
CA CYS A 45 1.09 6.30 -0.83
C CYS A 45 0.98 5.00 -0.04
N ILE A 46 0.30 3.97 -0.57
CA ILE A 46 0.15 2.67 0.08
C ILE A 46 1.51 1.99 0.23
N LEU A 47 2.29 1.92 -0.86
CA LEU A 47 3.58 1.25 -0.87
C LEU A 47 4.60 1.88 0.08
N LYS A 48 4.59 3.21 0.21
CA LYS A 48 5.46 3.94 1.16
C LYS A 48 4.86 4.14 2.55
N GLY A 49 3.60 3.75 2.78
CA GLY A 49 2.95 3.93 4.07
C GLY A 49 2.70 5.40 4.43
N ILE A 50 2.38 6.25 3.45
CA ILE A 50 2.02 7.65 3.69
C ILE A 50 0.52 7.77 3.85
N PHE A 51 0.12 8.16 5.06
CA PHE A 51 -1.27 8.28 5.44
C PHE A 51 -1.75 9.73 5.39
N PRO A 52 -3.04 9.95 5.08
CA PRO A 52 -3.64 11.27 5.23
C PRO A 52 -3.62 11.71 6.71
N ARG A 53 -3.54 13.01 6.93
CA ARG A 53 -3.47 13.62 8.26
C ARG A 53 -4.60 14.63 8.45
N GLU A 54 -5.08 14.74 9.67
CA GLU A 54 -6.08 15.73 10.04
C GLU A 54 -5.41 16.93 10.73
N PRO A 55 -5.25 18.07 10.03
CA PRO A 55 -4.66 19.25 10.65
C PRO A 55 -5.66 19.89 11.62
N LYS A 56 -5.17 20.37 12.77
CA LYS A 56 -5.97 21.09 13.77
C LYS A 56 -6.75 22.28 13.17
N LYS A 57 -6.18 22.94 12.17
CA LYS A 57 -6.85 24.00 11.40
C LYS A 57 -6.78 23.67 9.92
N LYS A 58 -7.93 23.30 9.33
CA LYS A 58 -8.09 22.95 7.92
C LYS A 58 -8.17 24.22 7.08
N VAL A 59 -7.04 24.59 6.46
CA VAL A 59 -6.88 25.89 5.76
C VAL A 59 -7.75 26.02 4.51
N LYS A 60 -8.07 24.90 3.85
CA LYS A 60 -8.85 24.87 2.59
C LYS A 60 -10.24 24.24 2.76
N GLY A 61 -10.73 24.08 3.98
CA GLY A 61 -12.03 23.47 4.28
C GLY A 61 -11.96 21.99 4.64
N ASN A 62 -13.10 21.45 5.07
CA ASN A 62 -13.23 20.12 5.67
C ASN A 62 -13.27 18.97 4.66
N ASN A 63 -13.69 19.23 3.42
CA ASN A 63 -13.91 18.20 2.40
C ASN A 63 -12.62 17.73 1.71
N HIS A 64 -11.46 18.22 2.15
CA HIS A 64 -10.17 17.86 1.58
C HIS A 64 -9.38 16.94 2.49
N THR A 65 -8.76 15.95 1.86
CA THR A 65 -7.73 15.12 2.47
C THR A 65 -6.40 15.89 2.46
N TYR A 66 -5.74 15.97 3.62
CA TYR A 66 -4.45 16.64 3.79
C TYR A 66 -3.33 15.63 3.99
N TYR A 67 -2.13 15.99 3.52
CA TYR A 67 -0.88 15.25 3.68
C TYR A 67 0.19 16.20 4.22
N HIS A 68 1.22 15.69 4.87
CA HIS A 68 2.36 16.52 5.23
C HIS A 68 3.19 16.89 4.01
N VAL A 69 3.64 18.14 3.95
CA VAL A 69 4.53 18.61 2.87
C VAL A 69 5.86 17.83 2.87
N LYS A 70 6.36 17.45 4.05
CA LYS A 70 7.57 16.64 4.20
C LYS A 70 7.42 15.26 3.55
N ASP A 71 6.30 14.58 3.80
CA ASP A 71 6.03 13.26 3.23
C ASP A 71 5.95 13.33 1.70
N ILE A 72 5.32 14.37 1.14
CA ILE A 72 5.26 14.57 -0.32
C ILE A 72 6.63 14.91 -0.90
N ALA A 73 7.46 15.70 -0.21
CA ALA A 73 8.82 15.98 -0.62
C ALA A 73 9.68 14.70 -0.63
N PHE A 74 9.51 13.84 0.37
CA PHE A 74 10.17 12.53 0.42
C PHE A 74 9.75 11.64 -0.76
N LEU A 75 8.47 11.64 -1.14
CA LEU A 75 8.01 10.91 -2.33
C LEU A 75 8.60 11.43 -3.64
N GLN A 76 8.95 12.71 -3.69
CA GLN A 76 9.51 13.31 -4.90
C GLN A 76 10.93 12.80 -5.18
N SER A 77 11.71 12.50 -4.13
CA SER A 77 13.06 11.91 -4.24
C SER A 77 13.08 10.40 -4.41
N GLU A 78 11.92 9.74 -4.38
CA GLU A 78 11.84 8.28 -4.33
C GLU A 78 12.09 7.62 -5.70
N PRO A 79 13.03 6.64 -5.80
CA PRO A 79 13.30 5.93 -7.07
C PRO A 79 12.09 5.19 -7.66
N LEU A 80 11.17 4.72 -6.81
CA LEU A 80 9.93 4.06 -7.23
C LEU A 80 9.06 4.97 -8.12
N LEU A 81 9.10 6.28 -7.90
CA LEU A 81 8.34 7.25 -8.70
C LEU A 81 8.78 7.21 -10.16
N GLU A 82 10.09 7.17 -10.41
CA GLU A 82 10.64 7.11 -11.76
C GLU A 82 10.30 5.78 -12.43
N LYS A 83 10.36 4.67 -11.69
CA LYS A 83 9.91 3.36 -12.19
C LYS A 83 8.44 3.36 -12.59
N PHE A 84 7.56 4.01 -11.84
CA PHE A 84 6.16 4.13 -12.24
C PHE A 84 5.95 5.02 -13.46
N ARG A 85 6.79 6.03 -13.67
CA ARG A 85 6.78 6.84 -14.90
C ARG A 85 7.24 6.02 -16.10
N GLU A 86 8.30 5.23 -15.96
CA GLU A 86 8.77 4.27 -16.98
C GLU A 86 7.65 3.29 -17.37
N ILE A 87 6.99 2.68 -16.38
CA ILE A 87 5.88 1.74 -16.60
C ILE A 87 4.72 2.44 -17.31
N SER A 88 4.34 3.64 -16.88
CA SER A 88 3.25 4.41 -17.50
C SER A 88 3.57 4.81 -18.94
N ALA A 89 4.81 5.20 -19.21
CA ALA A 89 5.28 5.50 -20.56
C ALA A 89 5.29 4.24 -21.44
N TYR A 90 5.67 3.10 -20.88
CA TYR A 90 5.64 1.81 -21.56
C TYR A 90 4.21 1.37 -21.90
N GLN A 91 3.27 1.54 -20.97
CA GLN A 91 1.85 1.28 -21.21
C GLN A 91 1.29 2.15 -22.35
N LYS A 92 1.74 3.41 -22.49
CA LYS A 92 1.38 4.26 -23.63
C LYS A 92 1.91 3.69 -24.95
N LYS A 93 3.12 3.11 -24.97
CA LYS A 93 3.67 2.43 -26.17
C LYS A 93 2.83 1.22 -26.56
N ILE A 94 2.42 0.40 -25.59
CA ILE A 94 1.51 -0.74 -25.84
C ILE A 94 0.18 -0.25 -26.42
N LYS A 95 -0.44 0.77 -25.80
CA LYS A 95 -1.71 1.34 -26.31
C LYS A 95 -1.57 1.89 -27.73
N LYS A 96 -0.44 2.53 -28.05
CA LYS A 96 -0.15 3.03 -29.40
C LYS A 96 0.00 1.89 -30.42
N ALA A 97 0.62 0.77 -30.05
CA ALA A 97 0.74 -0.41 -30.91
C ALA A 97 -0.62 -1.06 -31.17
N LEU A 98 -1.45 -1.20 -30.13
CA LEU A 98 -2.82 -1.72 -30.24
C LEU A 98 -3.72 -0.81 -31.09
N ALA A 99 -3.62 0.51 -30.91
CA ALA A 99 -4.37 1.47 -31.73
C ALA A 99 -3.99 1.40 -33.22
N LYS A 100 -2.75 0.99 -33.53
CA LYS A 100 -2.26 0.75 -34.89
C LYS A 100 -2.56 -0.68 -35.39
N LYS A 101 -3.31 -1.49 -34.64
CA LYS A 101 -3.63 -2.90 -34.93
C LYS A 101 -2.38 -3.79 -35.15
N ASN A 102 -1.23 -3.42 -34.58
CA ASN A 102 -0.02 -4.24 -34.66
C ASN A 102 0.08 -5.17 -33.45
N GLU A 103 -0.60 -6.32 -33.54
CA GLU A 103 -0.69 -7.32 -32.47
C GLU A 103 0.66 -7.97 -32.13
N VAL A 104 1.52 -8.19 -33.12
CA VAL A 104 2.85 -8.79 -32.92
C VAL A 104 3.73 -7.89 -32.06
N LEU A 105 3.75 -6.59 -32.38
CA LEU A 105 4.48 -5.60 -31.59
C LEU A 105 3.87 -5.46 -30.18
N ALA A 106 2.54 -5.41 -30.08
CA ALA A 106 1.85 -5.29 -28.80
C ALA A 106 2.16 -6.47 -27.87
N THR A 107 2.17 -7.69 -28.40
CA THR A 107 2.50 -8.92 -27.65
C THR A 107 3.96 -8.91 -27.20
N ARG A 108 4.90 -8.55 -28.10
CA ARG A 108 6.32 -8.41 -27.75
C ARG A 108 6.54 -7.39 -26.63
N LEU A 109 5.81 -6.27 -26.69
CA LEU A 109 5.88 -5.24 -25.65
C LEU A 109 5.30 -5.75 -24.32
N ARG A 110 4.13 -6.40 -24.32
CA ARG A 110 3.55 -6.99 -23.08
C ARG A 110 4.54 -7.92 -22.37
N ASN A 111 5.24 -8.77 -23.12
CA ASN A 111 6.21 -9.72 -22.55
C ASN A 111 7.46 -9.05 -21.96
N ARG A 112 7.80 -7.84 -22.41
CA ARG A 112 8.98 -7.08 -21.96
C ARG A 112 8.61 -5.91 -21.05
N GLN A 113 7.41 -5.94 -20.47
CA GLN A 113 6.95 -4.86 -19.60
C GLN A 113 7.83 -4.80 -18.35
N PRO A 114 8.38 -3.61 -17.99
CA PRO A 114 9.12 -3.46 -16.76
C PRO A 114 8.21 -3.67 -15.54
N THR A 115 8.68 -4.47 -14.58
CA THR A 115 8.02 -4.69 -13.28
C THR A 115 8.78 -3.98 -12.18
N ALA A 116 8.05 -3.30 -11.29
CA ALA A 116 8.63 -2.68 -10.10
C ALA A 116 8.83 -3.75 -9.03
N LYS A 117 10.06 -4.10 -8.71
CA LYS A 117 10.37 -4.97 -7.56
C LYS A 117 10.11 -4.20 -6.26
N LEU A 118 9.36 -4.82 -5.34
CA LEU A 118 9.02 -4.22 -4.05
C LEU A 118 9.99 -4.62 -2.92
N ASP A 119 10.92 -5.53 -3.19
CA ASP A 119 11.85 -6.10 -2.21
C ASP A 119 12.60 -5.02 -1.42
N ARG A 120 13.15 -4.03 -2.15
CA ARG A 120 13.87 -2.90 -1.55
C ARG A 120 12.98 -2.07 -0.61
N LEU A 121 11.70 -1.90 -0.95
CA LEU A 121 10.76 -1.13 -0.11
C LEU A 121 10.49 -1.85 1.22
N ILE A 122 10.41 -3.17 1.19
CA ILE A 122 10.17 -3.98 2.38
C ILE A 122 11.40 -3.92 3.29
N ILE A 123 12.60 -4.03 2.73
CA ILE A 123 13.86 -3.93 3.48
C ILE A 123 14.05 -2.52 4.08
N GLU A 124 13.77 -1.47 3.30
CA GLU A 124 13.82 -0.09 3.81
C GLU A 124 12.82 0.17 4.94
N ARG A 125 11.64 -0.49 4.90
CA ARG A 125 10.59 -0.32 5.90
C ARG A 125 10.79 -1.18 7.15
N TYR A 126 11.36 -2.37 6.99
CA TYR A 126 11.60 -3.33 8.07
C TYR A 126 13.08 -3.74 8.06
N PRO A 127 13.96 -2.90 8.66
CA PRO A 127 15.40 -3.17 8.65
C PRO A 127 15.76 -4.41 9.47
N LYS A 128 14.92 -4.80 10.44
CA LYS A 128 15.09 -6.01 11.24
C LYS A 128 13.96 -7.00 10.97
N PHE A 129 14.31 -8.29 11.02
CA PHE A 129 13.35 -9.37 10.84
C PHE A 129 12.20 -9.36 11.86
N VAL A 130 12.51 -9.05 13.12
CA VAL A 130 11.50 -8.94 14.19
C VAL A 130 10.46 -7.84 13.90
N ASP A 131 10.88 -6.73 13.29
CA ASP A 131 9.95 -5.65 12.91
C ASP A 131 9.05 -6.10 11.74
N ALA A 132 9.56 -6.95 10.85
CA ALA A 132 8.75 -7.55 9.79
C ALA A 132 7.68 -8.50 10.36
N LEU A 133 8.02 -9.31 11.37
CA LEU A 133 7.10 -10.24 12.04
C LEU A 133 5.98 -9.53 12.82
N ARG A 134 6.26 -8.37 13.43
CA ARG A 134 5.29 -7.64 14.26
C ARG A 134 4.03 -7.22 13.52
N ASP A 135 4.14 -6.81 12.26
CA ASP A 135 2.97 -6.47 11.43
C ASP A 135 2.61 -7.57 10.42
N LEU A 136 2.90 -8.83 10.75
CA LEU A 136 2.53 -9.97 9.90
C LEU A 136 1.03 -10.32 10.03
N ASP A 137 0.38 -9.94 11.13
CA ASP A 137 -1.04 -10.19 11.44
C ASP A 137 -1.98 -9.72 10.31
N ASP A 138 -1.85 -8.46 9.90
CA ASP A 138 -2.64 -7.86 8.82
C ASP A 138 -2.35 -8.54 7.47
N CYS A 139 -1.09 -8.90 7.25
CA CYS A 139 -0.64 -9.55 6.02
C CYS A 139 -1.31 -10.92 5.87
N LEU A 140 -1.23 -11.74 6.92
CA LEU A 140 -1.82 -13.08 6.94
C LEU A 140 -3.34 -13.04 6.82
N THR A 141 -3.99 -12.10 7.51
CA THR A 141 -5.45 -11.94 7.44
C THR A 141 -5.91 -11.57 6.04
N MET A 142 -5.22 -10.63 5.38
CA MET A 142 -5.56 -10.27 4.01
C MET A 142 -5.28 -11.39 3.01
N VAL A 143 -4.13 -12.06 3.10
CA VAL A 143 -3.78 -13.14 2.18
C VAL A 143 -4.76 -14.31 2.33
N SER A 144 -5.16 -14.64 3.57
CA SER A 144 -6.19 -15.65 3.86
C SER A 144 -7.57 -15.24 3.31
N LEU A 145 -7.93 -13.96 3.37
CA LEU A 145 -9.16 -13.45 2.76
C LEU A 145 -9.14 -13.69 1.24
N PHE A 146 -8.11 -13.22 0.54
CA PHE A 146 -8.00 -13.36 -0.91
C PHE A 146 -7.86 -14.82 -1.37
N ALA A 147 -7.35 -15.71 -0.51
CA ALA A 147 -7.32 -17.15 -0.78
C ALA A 147 -8.72 -17.78 -0.84
N ALA A 148 -9.68 -17.24 -0.06
CA ALA A 148 -11.06 -17.71 -0.01
C ALA A 148 -11.99 -17.03 -1.04
N LEU A 149 -11.57 -15.90 -1.65
CA LEU A 149 -12.37 -15.19 -2.65
C LEU A 149 -12.36 -15.89 -4.02
N PRO A 150 -13.46 -15.80 -4.79
CA PRO A 150 -13.48 -16.23 -6.18
C PRO A 150 -12.69 -15.25 -7.07
N ALA A 151 -12.11 -15.77 -8.15
CA ALA A 151 -11.46 -14.94 -9.15
C ALA A 151 -12.52 -14.26 -10.04
N GLU A 152 -12.53 -12.94 -10.07
CA GLU A 152 -13.53 -12.13 -10.76
C GLU A 152 -12.86 -11.11 -11.67
N LYS A 153 -13.12 -11.21 -12.98
CA LYS A 153 -12.49 -10.35 -14.00
C LYS A 153 -12.94 -8.89 -13.85
N ARG A 154 -14.20 -8.65 -13.46
CA ARG A 154 -14.74 -7.30 -13.25
C ARG A 154 -13.94 -6.53 -12.20
N LEU A 155 -13.51 -7.21 -11.14
CA LEU A 155 -12.81 -6.64 -9.99
C LEU A 155 -11.29 -6.70 -10.13
N LYS A 156 -10.77 -7.17 -11.27
CA LYS A 156 -9.34 -7.35 -11.55
C LYS A 156 -8.65 -8.31 -10.58
N ILE A 157 -9.39 -9.29 -10.08
CA ILE A 157 -8.85 -10.34 -9.22
C ILE A 157 -8.39 -11.46 -10.14
N ASP A 158 -7.09 -11.51 -10.40
CA ASP A 158 -6.49 -12.52 -11.28
C ASP A 158 -6.44 -13.89 -10.59
N VAL A 159 -6.71 -14.94 -11.37
CA VAL A 159 -6.69 -16.34 -10.92
C VAL A 159 -5.32 -16.72 -10.35
N GLU A 160 -4.25 -16.32 -11.04
CA GLU A 160 -2.86 -16.54 -10.61
C GLU A 160 -2.58 -15.95 -9.23
N ARG A 161 -3.17 -14.79 -8.93
CA ARG A 161 -3.00 -14.10 -7.66
C ARG A 161 -3.70 -14.82 -6.51
N VAL A 162 -4.91 -15.32 -6.75
CA VAL A 162 -5.65 -16.16 -5.78
C VAL A 162 -4.88 -17.43 -5.48
N HIS A 163 -4.34 -18.11 -6.51
CA HIS A 163 -3.50 -19.31 -6.31
C HIS A 163 -2.23 -19.01 -5.51
N LYS A 164 -1.57 -17.89 -5.77
CA LYS A 164 -0.41 -17.45 -5.00
C LYS A 164 -0.77 -17.21 -3.53
N CYS A 165 -1.90 -16.57 -3.24
CA CYS A 165 -2.37 -16.35 -1.88
C CYS A 165 -2.68 -17.66 -1.15
N ARG A 166 -3.34 -18.61 -1.83
CA ARG A 166 -3.59 -19.96 -1.29
C ARG A 166 -2.29 -20.68 -0.95
N ARG A 167 -1.32 -20.65 -1.88
CA ARG A 167 0.00 -21.25 -1.67
C ARG A 167 0.70 -20.66 -0.44
N LEU A 168 0.80 -19.33 -0.35
CA LEU A 168 1.44 -18.66 0.79
C LEU A 168 0.74 -18.97 2.12
N THR A 169 -0.59 -19.05 2.12
CA THR A 169 -1.37 -19.40 3.31
C THR A 169 -1.08 -20.83 3.76
N HIS A 170 -1.03 -21.79 2.83
CA HIS A 170 -0.68 -23.18 3.12
C HIS A 170 0.77 -23.34 3.58
N GLU A 171 1.73 -22.62 2.96
CA GLU A 171 3.14 -22.62 3.38
C GLU A 171 3.27 -22.13 4.83
N TRP A 172 2.57 -21.05 5.20
CA TRP A 172 2.53 -20.55 6.57
C TRP A 172 1.91 -21.54 7.56
N GLN A 173 0.78 -22.15 7.19
CA GLN A 173 0.13 -23.16 8.03
C GLN A 173 1.02 -24.40 8.22
N ALA A 174 1.70 -24.85 7.16
CA ALA A 174 2.64 -25.96 7.20
C ALA A 174 3.84 -25.65 8.10
N TYR A 175 4.37 -24.42 8.06
CA TYR A 175 5.43 -23.96 8.95
C TYR A 175 5.01 -24.05 10.41
N ILE A 176 3.83 -23.53 10.76
CA ILE A 176 3.32 -23.56 12.15
C ILE A 176 3.06 -24.99 12.61
N ALA A 177 2.45 -25.82 11.75
CA ALA A 177 2.17 -27.22 12.06
C ALA A 177 3.46 -28.00 12.36
N ARG A 178 4.52 -27.80 11.56
CA ARG A 178 5.81 -28.47 11.74
C ARG A 178 6.58 -27.98 12.97
N THR A 179 6.48 -26.68 13.29
CA THR A 179 7.21 -26.07 14.40
C THR A 179 6.47 -26.15 15.74
N HIS A 180 5.21 -26.60 15.74
CA HIS A 180 4.34 -26.67 16.93
C HIS A 180 4.23 -25.33 17.69
N LYS A 181 4.27 -24.22 16.95
CA LYS A 181 4.26 -22.85 17.50
C LYS A 181 2.86 -22.27 17.76
N LEU A 182 1.79 -23.04 17.52
CA LEU A 182 0.41 -22.61 17.74
C LEU A 182 0.08 -22.57 19.24
N ARG A 183 -0.51 -21.46 19.71
CA ARG A 183 -0.79 -21.21 21.13
C ARG A 183 -2.28 -21.18 21.45
N LYS A 184 -3.07 -20.43 20.68
CA LYS A 184 -4.51 -20.28 20.92
C LYS A 184 -5.26 -20.34 19.60
N VAL A 185 -6.48 -20.87 19.67
CA VAL A 185 -7.42 -20.92 18.56
C VAL A 185 -8.78 -20.50 19.08
N PHE A 186 -9.47 -19.64 18.33
CA PHE A 186 -10.82 -19.21 18.65
C PHE A 186 -11.69 -19.22 17.39
N VAL A 187 -12.76 -20.02 17.42
CA VAL A 187 -13.72 -20.10 16.31
C VAL A 187 -14.82 -19.08 16.53
N SER A 188 -15.08 -18.25 15.53
CA SER A 188 -16.12 -17.24 15.55
C SER A 188 -17.04 -17.34 14.32
N VAL A 189 -18.11 -16.55 14.32
CA VAL A 189 -18.98 -16.40 13.13
C VAL A 189 -18.20 -15.85 11.92
N LYS A 190 -17.21 -14.98 12.14
CA LYS A 190 -16.42 -14.36 11.05
C LYS A 190 -15.40 -15.31 10.41
N GLY A 191 -15.01 -16.37 11.12
CA GLY A 191 -13.89 -17.22 10.77
C GLY A 191 -13.16 -17.72 12.01
N ILE A 192 -11.96 -18.27 11.79
CA ILE A 192 -11.12 -18.87 12.81
C ILE A 192 -9.94 -17.95 13.08
N TYR A 193 -9.79 -17.53 14.34
CA TYR A 193 -8.63 -16.80 14.82
C TYR A 193 -7.57 -17.78 15.29
N TYR A 194 -6.35 -17.61 14.78
CA TYR A 194 -5.18 -18.37 15.20
C TYR A 194 -4.18 -17.42 15.87
N GLN A 195 -3.53 -17.90 16.93
CA GLN A 195 -2.42 -17.22 17.57
C GLN A 195 -1.22 -18.15 17.63
N ALA A 196 -0.10 -17.75 17.03
CA ALA A 196 1.17 -18.47 17.08
C ALA A 196 2.29 -17.60 17.66
N GLU A 197 3.30 -18.23 18.23
CA GLU A 197 4.48 -17.57 18.81
C GLU A 197 5.71 -17.88 17.97
N VAL A 198 6.23 -16.89 17.23
CA VAL A 198 7.36 -17.03 16.32
C VAL A 198 8.43 -16.01 16.71
N GLU A 199 9.66 -16.47 16.99
CA GLU A 199 10.79 -15.61 17.42
C GLU A 199 10.43 -14.66 18.59
N GLY A 200 9.64 -15.15 19.55
CA GLY A 200 9.15 -14.37 20.70
C GLY A 200 8.07 -13.33 20.37
N GLN A 201 7.60 -13.25 19.13
CA GLN A 201 6.46 -12.41 18.73
C GLN A 201 5.18 -13.24 18.67
N LYS A 202 4.10 -12.72 19.25
CA LYS A 202 2.76 -13.32 19.18
C LYS A 202 2.04 -12.78 17.95
N ILE A 203 1.80 -13.65 16.99
CA ILE A 203 1.18 -13.32 15.70
C ILE A 203 -0.26 -13.85 15.74
N THR A 204 -1.23 -12.97 15.52
CA THR A 204 -2.65 -13.30 15.54
C THR A 204 -3.29 -12.97 14.21
N TRP A 205 -3.87 -13.96 13.53
CA TRP A 205 -4.51 -13.74 12.23
C TRP A 205 -5.87 -14.42 12.15
N LEU A 206 -6.72 -13.91 11.27
CA LEU A 206 -8.06 -14.43 11.00
C LEU A 206 -8.08 -15.15 9.64
N THR A 207 -8.53 -16.40 9.65
CA THR A 207 -8.84 -17.15 8.43
C THR A 207 -10.35 -17.22 8.26
N PRO A 208 -10.91 -16.76 7.12
CA PRO A 208 -12.35 -16.88 6.88
C PRO A 208 -12.78 -18.34 6.74
N HIS A 209 -14.05 -18.61 7.03
CA HIS A 209 -14.65 -19.91 6.71
C HIS A 209 -14.62 -20.16 5.20
N ALA A 210 -14.43 -21.41 4.79
CA ALA A 210 -14.40 -21.83 3.39
C ALA A 210 -15.81 -21.86 2.76
N LEU A 211 -16.48 -20.71 2.79
CA LEU A 211 -17.81 -20.48 2.24
C LEU A 211 -17.70 -19.55 1.04
N GLN A 212 -18.63 -19.69 0.09
CA GLN A 212 -18.71 -18.80 -1.06
C GLN A 212 -19.03 -17.37 -0.60
N GLN A 213 -18.10 -16.46 -0.85
CA GLN A 213 -18.23 -15.05 -0.48
C GLN A 213 -18.91 -14.28 -1.61
N VAL A 214 -19.87 -13.43 -1.24
CA VAL A 214 -20.45 -12.43 -2.15
C VAL A 214 -19.55 -11.20 -2.12
N LEU A 215 -19.06 -10.77 -3.28
CA LEU A 215 -18.21 -9.60 -3.41
C LEU A 215 -19.09 -8.34 -3.50
N PRO A 216 -19.06 -7.44 -2.51
CA PRO A 216 -19.91 -6.26 -2.53
C PRO A 216 -19.29 -5.16 -3.42
N ASP A 217 -20.13 -4.37 -4.08
CA ASP A 217 -19.69 -3.36 -5.06
C ASP A 217 -19.23 -2.02 -4.42
N ASP A 218 -19.47 -1.83 -3.13
CA ASP A 218 -19.05 -0.65 -2.36
C ASP A 218 -17.55 -0.67 -2.00
N VAL A 219 -16.90 -1.83 -2.06
CA VAL A 219 -15.49 -2.00 -1.70
C VAL A 219 -14.56 -1.67 -2.87
N ASN A 220 -13.54 -0.85 -2.59
CA ASN A 220 -12.51 -0.52 -3.57
C ASN A 220 -11.41 -1.58 -3.65
N PHE A 221 -11.65 -2.64 -4.44
CA PHE A 221 -10.68 -3.71 -4.65
C PHE A 221 -9.36 -3.24 -5.27
N SER A 222 -9.33 -2.14 -6.04
CA SER A 222 -8.07 -1.63 -6.59
C SER A 222 -7.09 -1.18 -5.50
N VAL A 223 -7.61 -0.69 -4.38
CA VAL A 223 -6.79 -0.33 -3.21
C VAL A 223 -6.32 -1.61 -2.51
N MET A 224 -7.24 -2.55 -2.26
CA MET A 224 -6.91 -3.82 -1.60
C MET A 224 -5.86 -4.63 -2.38
N LEU A 225 -5.96 -4.68 -3.71
CA LEU A 225 -4.99 -5.36 -4.57
C LEU A 225 -3.59 -4.74 -4.48
N THR A 226 -3.50 -3.42 -4.24
CA THR A 226 -2.19 -2.78 -4.01
C THR A 226 -1.60 -3.22 -2.67
N PHE A 227 -2.42 -3.29 -1.61
CA PHE A 227 -1.97 -3.81 -0.33
C PHE A 227 -1.57 -5.29 -0.43
N LEU A 228 -2.36 -6.08 -1.16
CA LEU A 228 -2.09 -7.49 -1.38
C LEU A 228 -0.76 -7.70 -2.11
N GLU A 229 -0.47 -6.90 -3.13
CA GLU A 229 0.83 -6.93 -3.83
C GLU A 229 2.01 -6.71 -2.86
N PHE A 230 1.87 -5.77 -1.93
CA PHE A 230 2.90 -5.51 -0.91
C PHE A 230 3.00 -6.66 0.11
N TYR A 231 1.87 -7.18 0.59
CA TYR A 231 1.83 -8.25 1.59
C TYR A 231 2.26 -9.61 1.05
N GLU A 232 2.00 -9.91 -0.23
CA GLU A 232 2.50 -11.12 -0.88
C GLU A 232 4.03 -11.17 -0.86
N VAL A 233 4.69 -10.08 -1.25
CA VAL A 233 6.15 -10.01 -1.28
C VAL A 233 6.71 -10.05 0.15
N ARG A 234 6.05 -9.38 1.09
CA ARG A 234 6.47 -9.39 2.51
C ARG A 234 6.36 -10.78 3.13
N LEU A 235 5.22 -11.44 2.96
CA LEU A 235 4.97 -12.78 3.50
C LEU A 235 5.92 -13.79 2.85
N TRP A 236 6.13 -13.70 1.54
CA TRP A 236 7.12 -14.53 0.84
C TRP A 236 8.53 -14.33 1.39
N LEU A 237 9.00 -13.09 1.57
CA LEU A 237 10.30 -12.80 2.18
C LEU A 237 10.40 -13.35 3.61
N CYS A 238 9.35 -13.20 4.42
CA CYS A 238 9.34 -13.72 5.78
C CYS A 238 9.41 -15.25 5.79
N LEU A 239 8.63 -15.92 4.95
CA LEU A 239 8.63 -17.38 4.82
C LEU A 239 9.97 -17.92 4.32
N THR A 240 10.68 -17.20 3.45
CA THR A 240 12.03 -17.62 3.02
C THR A 240 13.10 -17.49 4.10
N CYS A 241 12.83 -16.70 5.14
CA CYS A 241 13.74 -16.53 6.28
C CYS A 241 13.41 -17.44 7.47
N LEU A 242 12.25 -18.10 7.47
CA LEU A 242 11.74 -18.99 8.53
C LEU A 242 11.96 -20.47 8.20
#